data_AF-A0ABD1HAP0-F1
#
_entry.id   AF-A0ABD1HAP0-F1
#
_cell.length_a   1.000
_cell.length_b   1.000
_cell.length_c   1.000
_cell.angle_alpha   90.00
_cell.angle_beta   90.00
_cell.angle_gamma   90.00
#
_symmetry.space_group_name_H-M   'P 1'
#
loop_
_entity.id
_entity.type
_entity.pdbx_description
1 polymer ?
#
loop_
_entity_poly.entity_id
_entity_poly.type
_entity_poly.pdbx_seq_one_letter_code
_entity_poly.pdbx_strand_id
1 'polypeptide(L)'
;MSSRRSRHSGSSRITDDQINDLVSSLQQLLPEMHNRRSDKKSATKVLQETCNYIRSLHREVDELSERLSELFKKPTQLKLILLEAY
;
A
#
# COMPACT_ATOMS: atom_id res chain seq x y z
N MET A 1 -48.53 8.48 -23.06
CA MET A 1 -47.84 7.23 -23.46
C MET A 1 -46.45 7.25 -22.82
N SER A 2 -46.34 6.68 -21.63
CA SER A 2 -45.78 5.34 -21.37
C SER A 2 -44.28 5.23 -21.61
N SER A 3 -43.57 5.49 -20.51
CA SER A 3 -42.47 4.68 -19.98
C SER A 3 -41.41 4.19 -20.96
N ARG A 4 -40.21 4.79 -20.87
CA ARG A 4 -38.95 4.04 -20.74
C ARG A 4 -38.02 4.72 -19.74
N ARG A 5 -38.39 4.60 -18.45
CA ARG A 5 -37.44 4.68 -17.35
C ARG A 5 -36.48 3.49 -17.48
N SER A 6 -35.35 3.69 -18.15
CA SER A 6 -34.23 2.74 -18.03
C SER A 6 -33.54 3.01 -16.69
N ARG A 7 -34.19 2.56 -15.61
CA ARG A 7 -33.59 2.45 -14.30
C ARG A 7 -32.57 1.33 -14.40
N HIS A 8 -31.31 1.67 -14.60
CA HIS A 8 -30.21 0.77 -14.27
C HIS A 8 -30.07 0.76 -12.73
N SER A 9 -31.08 0.21 -12.08
CA SER A 9 -31.04 -0.20 -10.67
C SER A 9 -30.99 -1.72 -10.68
N GLY A 10 -29.78 -2.28 -10.72
CA GLY A 10 -29.63 -3.73 -10.89
C GLY A 10 -28.20 -4.20 -10.68
N SER A 11 -27.72 -4.11 -9.44
CA SER A 11 -26.44 -4.66 -8.97
C SER A 11 -25.21 -4.05 -9.66
N SER A 12 -24.31 -3.45 -8.88
CA SER A 12 -22.97 -3.09 -9.32
C SER A 12 -22.19 -4.35 -9.65
N ARG A 13 -22.54 -5.03 -10.75
CA ARG A 13 -21.78 -6.17 -11.25
C ARG A 13 -20.47 -5.60 -11.75
N ILE A 14 -19.43 -5.88 -10.97
CA ILE A 14 -18.05 -5.60 -11.35
C ILE A 14 -17.83 -6.22 -12.73
N THR A 15 -17.43 -5.42 -13.71
CA THR A 15 -17.14 -5.89 -15.07
C THR A 15 -15.69 -6.36 -15.19
N ASP A 16 -15.41 -7.25 -16.13
CA ASP A 16 -14.03 -7.70 -16.39
C ASP A 16 -13.11 -6.53 -16.77
N ASP A 17 -13.64 -5.52 -17.47
CA ASP A 17 -12.90 -4.30 -17.79
C ASP A 17 -12.49 -3.53 -16.52
N GLN A 18 -13.40 -3.38 -15.56
CA GLN A 18 -13.08 -2.76 -14.26
C GLN A 18 -12.04 -3.56 -13.47
N ILE A 19 -12.07 -4.89 -13.57
CA ILE A 19 -11.06 -5.76 -12.95
C ILE A 19 -9.71 -5.56 -13.63
N ASN A 20 -9.66 -5.51 -14.96
CA ASN A 20 -8.43 -5.29 -15.72
C ASN A 20 -7.83 -3.90 -15.46
N ASP A 21 -8.65 -2.86 -15.35
CA ASP A 21 -8.23 -1.51 -15.02
C ASP A 21 -7.63 -1.43 -13.61
N LEU A 22 -8.27 -2.10 -12.63
CA LEU A 22 -7.77 -2.20 -11.28
C LEU A 22 -6.42 -2.92 -11.24
N VAL A 23 -6.32 -4.07 -11.91
CA VAL A 23 -5.06 -4.84 -11.99
C VAL A 23 -3.97 -3.97 -12.61
N SER A 24 -4.26 -3.28 -13.72
CA SER A 24 -3.31 -2.37 -14.39
C SER A 24 -2.85 -1.23 -13.47
N SER A 25 -3.77 -0.68 -12.68
CA SER A 25 -3.45 0.36 -11.69
C SER A 25 -2.54 -0.17 -10.58
N LEU A 26 -2.80 -1.38 -10.07
CA LEU A 26 -1.93 -2.02 -9.08
C LEU A 26 -0.53 -2.29 -9.63
N GLN A 27 -0.41 -2.70 -10.91
CA GLN A 27 0.89 -2.89 -11.55
C GLN A 27 1.75 -1.61 -11.56
N GLN A 28 1.14 -0.45 -11.78
CA GLN A 28 1.80 0.86 -11.79
C GLN A 28 2.22 1.35 -10.41
N LEU A 29 1.73 0.74 -9.33
CA LEU A 29 2.12 1.08 -7.96
C LEU A 29 3.24 0.19 -7.42
N LEU A 30 3.57 -0.90 -8.11
CA LEU A 30 4.53 -1.88 -7.63
C LEU A 30 5.95 -1.61 -8.14
N PRO A 31 6.92 -1.32 -7.27
CA PRO A 31 8.29 -1.01 -7.68
C PRO A 31 8.96 -2.20 -8.41
N GLU A 32 8.73 -3.43 -7.92
CA GLU A 32 9.21 -4.67 -8.53
C GLU A 32 8.60 -4.97 -9.91
N MET A 33 7.48 -4.32 -10.24
CA MET A 33 6.82 -4.50 -11.52
C MET A 33 7.38 -3.60 -12.62
N HIS A 34 7.98 -2.47 -12.27
CA HIS A 34 8.58 -1.53 -13.23
C HIS A 34 9.89 -2.06 -13.84
N ASN A 35 10.66 -2.85 -13.08
CA ASN A 35 12.01 -3.24 -13.49
C ASN A 35 12.05 -4.55 -14.30
N ARG A 36 11.01 -5.38 -14.22
CA ARG A 36 10.93 -6.64 -14.99
C ARG A 36 10.13 -6.42 -16.27
N ARG A 37 10.88 -6.04 -17.32
CA ARG A 37 10.41 -5.87 -18.70
C ARG A 37 9.71 -7.15 -19.18
N SER A 38 8.37 -7.05 -19.33
CA SER A 38 7.60 -7.81 -20.32
C SER A 38 7.43 -9.33 -20.13
N ASP A 39 7.20 -9.81 -18.91
CA ASP A 39 6.44 -11.05 -18.75
C ASP A 39 4.98 -10.70 -18.46
N LYS A 40 4.06 -11.29 -19.23
CA LYS A 40 2.62 -11.10 -19.07
C LYS A 40 2.21 -11.68 -17.72
N LYS A 41 2.23 -10.85 -16.67
CA LYS A 41 1.93 -11.25 -15.29
C LYS A 41 0.43 -11.47 -15.16
N SER A 42 0.05 -12.64 -14.63
CA SER A 42 -1.36 -12.93 -14.33
C SER A 42 -1.90 -12.00 -13.24
N ALA A 43 -3.22 -11.75 -13.24
CA ALA A 43 -3.87 -10.96 -12.19
C ALA A 43 -3.54 -11.49 -10.79
N THR A 44 -3.49 -12.82 -10.61
CA THR A 44 -3.10 -13.45 -9.35
C THR A 44 -1.69 -13.05 -8.90
N LYS A 45 -0.72 -12.98 -9.84
CA LYS A 45 0.65 -12.57 -9.52
C LYS A 45 0.70 -11.10 -9.12
N VAL A 46 -0.03 -10.23 -9.81
CA VAL A 46 -0.12 -8.80 -9.47
C VAL A 46 -0.68 -8.61 -8.07
N LEU A 47 -1.77 -9.29 -7.74
CA LEU A 47 -2.39 -9.23 -6.42
C LEU A 47 -1.44 -9.76 -5.33
N GLN A 48 -0.72 -10.86 -5.60
CA GLN A 48 0.27 -11.39 -4.68
C GLN A 48 1.39 -10.39 -4.40
N GLU A 49 1.98 -9.80 -5.43
CA GLU A 49 3.03 -8.78 -5.27
C GLU A 49 2.49 -7.53 -4.56
N THR A 50 1.24 -7.15 -4.84
CA THR A 50 0.56 -6.05 -4.14
C THR A 50 0.49 -6.33 -2.63
N CYS A 51 0.02 -7.52 -2.24
CA CYS A 51 -0.05 -7.91 -0.84
C CYS A 51 1.32 -7.99 -0.18
N ASN A 52 2.35 -8.45 -0.91
CA ASN A 52 3.72 -8.49 -0.40
C ASN A 52 4.26 -7.08 -0.16
N TYR A 53 4.01 -6.15 -1.08
CA TYR A 53 4.46 -4.77 -0.97
C TYR A 53 3.76 -4.02 0.16
N ILE A 54 2.46 -4.22 0.36
CA ILE A 54 1.74 -3.66 1.51
C ILE A 54 2.36 -4.16 2.83
N ARG A 55 2.71 -5.45 2.92
CA ARG A 55 3.37 -6.01 4.10
C ARG A 55 4.76 -5.43 4.32
N SER A 56 5.55 -5.20 3.27
CA SER A 56 6.87 -4.59 3.42
C SER A 56 6.74 -3.13 3.88
N LEU A 57 5.82 -2.37 3.30
CA LEU A 57 5.54 -0.99 3.72
C LEU A 57 5.13 -0.90 5.18
N HIS A 58 4.25 -1.79 5.66
CA HIS A 58 3.90 -1.82 7.08
C HIS A 58 5.12 -2.08 7.98
N ARG A 59 6.00 -3.02 7.59
CA ARG A 59 7.24 -3.28 8.33
C ARG A 59 8.18 -2.08 8.33
N GLU A 60 8.35 -1.41 7.19
CA GLU A 60 9.17 -0.21 7.09
C GLU A 60 8.62 0.91 7.98
N VAL A 61 7.29 1.10 8.01
CA VAL A 61 6.64 2.06 8.90
C VAL A 61 6.89 1.71 10.37
N ASP A 62 6.74 0.44 10.75
CA ASP A 62 6.97 -0.02 12.13
C ASP A 62 8.44 0.19 12.55
N GLU A 63 9.39 -0.24 11.72
CA GLU A 63 10.83 -0.09 11.95
C GLU A 63 11.25 1.39 12.05
N LEU A 64 10.74 2.24 11.16
CA LEU A 64 10.99 3.68 11.22
C LEU A 64 10.39 4.32 12.47
N SER A 65 9.19 3.88 12.88
CA SER A 65 8.52 4.37 14.09
C SER A 65 9.29 4.00 15.35
N GLU A 66 9.85 2.78 15.42
CA GLU A 66 10.70 2.35 16.52
C GLU A 66 12.01 3.15 16.56
N ARG A 67 12.70 3.30 15.42
CA ARG A 67 13.93 4.09 15.33
C ARG A 67 13.72 5.54 15.76
N LEU A 68 12.63 6.17 15.34
CA LEU A 68 12.26 7.51 15.79
C LEU A 68 12.03 7.54 17.30
N SER A 69 11.29 6.57 17.84
CA SER A 69 11.03 6.48 19.28
C SER A 69 12.33 6.33 20.09
N GLU A 70 13.30 5.56 19.61
CA GLU A 70 14.62 5.49 20.22
C GLU A 70 15.39 6.82 20.15
N LEU A 71 15.35 7.50 18.99
CA LEU A 71 15.99 8.80 18.81
C LEU A 71 15.41 9.85 19.76
N PHE A 72 14.17 9.74 20.22
CA PHE A 72 13.61 10.62 21.25
C PHE A 72 13.93 10.18 22.68
N LYS A 73 14.21 8.90 22.93
CA LYS A 73 14.67 8.40 24.25
C LYS A 73 16.15 8.69 24.50
N LYS A 74 16.98 8.69 23.46
CA LYS A 74 18.42 9.02 23.53
C LYS A 74 18.72 10.45 24.05
N PRO A 75 18.04 11.54 23.64
CA PRO A 75 18.31 12.90 24.15
C PRO A 75 17.93 13.08 25.62
N THR A 76 17.03 12.25 26.16
CA THR A 76 16.73 12.26 27.60
C THR A 76 17.84 11.64 28.47
N GLN A 77 18.64 10.70 27.95
CA GLN A 77 19.76 10.12 28.71
C GLN A 77 20.91 11.13 28.90
N LEU A 78 21.25 11.92 27.88
CA LEU A 78 22.29 12.96 28.00
C LEU A 78 21.88 14.08 28.98
N LYS A 79 20.59 14.40 29.05
CA LYS A 79 20.06 15.35 30.04
C LYS A 79 20.13 14.82 31.47
N LEU A 80 19.90 13.51 31.66
CA LEU A 80 20.01 12.86 32.98
C LEU A 80 21.48 12.81 33.46
N ILE A 81 22.41 12.44 32.59
CA ILE A 81 23.85 12.40 32.91
C ILE A 81 24.38 13.79 33.25
N LEU A 82 23.92 14.84 32.56
CA LEU A 82 24.32 16.22 32.86
C LEU A 82 23.68 16.77 34.16
N LEU A 83 22.51 16.27 34.56
CA LEU A 83 21.85 16.64 35.82
C LEU A 83 22.39 15.88 37.04
N GLU A 84 22.95 14.68 36.86
CA GLU A 84 23.66 13.95 37.92
C GLU A 84 25.12 14.41 38.10
N ALA A 85 25.65 15.19 37.16
CA ALA A 85 27.02 15.72 37.17
C ALA A 85 27.13 17.15 37.75
N TYR A 86 26.05 17.72 38.29
CA TYR A 86 25.97 19.04 38.95
C TYR A 86 25.25 18.92 40.29
#